data_AF-A0A1A8J520-F1
#
_entry.id   AF-A0A1A8J520-F1
#
_cell.length_a   1.000
_cell.length_b   1.000
_cell.length_c   1.000
_cell.angle_alpha   90.00
_cell.angle_beta   90.00
_cell.angle_gamma   90.00
#
_symmetry.space_group_name_H-M   'P 1'
#
loop_
_entity.id
_entity.type
_entity.pdbx_description
1 polymer ?
#
loop_
_entity_poly.entity_id
_entity_poly.type
_entity_poly.pdbx_seq_one_letter_code
_entity_poly.pdbx_strand_id
1 'polypeptide(L)'
;FSNVIQLENIVQRKVVIFFRTAKVISEFESDFADRSNQLFLLLVNHHYYSIKNIKGFLGAKYFCSWCLNPYQTMSGHHCAWFCHVCNSDVCKRTETSLITCPDCNRICQNLICFQKHKTPVYRPQADRAVSPYEL
;
A
#
# COMPACT_ATOMS: atom_id res chain seq x y z
N PHE A 1 19.71 10.67 9.57
CA PHE A 1 18.72 10.98 8.50
C PHE A 1 17.95 12.28 8.75
N SER A 2 18.46 13.24 9.54
CA SER A 2 17.73 14.48 9.88
C SER A 2 17.41 15.37 8.66
N ASN A 3 18.28 15.40 7.65
CA ASN A 3 18.05 16.15 6.41
C ASN A 3 16.95 15.55 5.51
N VAL A 4 16.45 14.34 5.80
CA VAL A 4 15.37 13.73 5.00
C VAL A 4 14.09 14.55 5.10
N ILE A 5 13.76 15.04 6.29
CA ILE A 5 12.56 15.87 6.50
C ILE A 5 12.65 17.16 5.67
N GLN A 6 13.83 17.78 5.61
CA GLN A 6 14.07 18.95 4.76
C GLN A 6 13.89 18.62 3.28
N LEU A 7 14.42 17.47 2.83
CA LEU A 7 14.25 17.01 1.45
C LEU A 7 12.77 16.75 1.13
N GLU A 8 12.04 16.04 1.98
CA GLU A 8 10.60 15.77 1.82
C GLU A 8 9.79 17.06 1.67
N ASN A 9 10.12 18.10 2.45
CA ASN A 9 9.50 19.41 2.34
C ASN A 9 9.85 20.14 1.04
N ILE A 10 11.01 19.88 0.44
CA ILE A 10 11.40 20.46 -0.86
C ILE A 10 10.70 19.72 -2.01
N VAL A 11 10.73 18.39 -1.97
CA VAL A 11 10.18 17.55 -3.06
C VAL A 11 8.68 17.32 -2.95
N GLN A 12 8.07 17.68 -1.81
CA GLN A 12 6.66 17.49 -1.48
C GLN A 12 6.22 16.02 -1.64
N ARG A 13 7.08 15.09 -1.23
CA ARG A 13 6.89 13.65 -1.36
C ARG A 13 7.56 12.93 -0.20
N LYS A 14 6.95 11.84 0.27
CA LYS A 14 7.57 10.90 1.21
C LYS A 14 8.89 10.36 0.65
N VAL A 15 9.94 10.34 1.45
CA VAL A 15 11.22 9.72 1.13
C VAL A 15 11.43 8.52 2.06
N VAL A 16 11.57 7.33 1.47
CA VAL A 16 11.87 6.09 2.17
C VAL A 16 13.29 5.66 1.83
N ILE A 17 14.11 5.42 2.84
CA ILE A 17 15.50 5.00 2.67
C ILE A 17 15.64 3.56 3.10
N PHE A 18 15.97 2.69 2.16
CA PHE A 18 16.45 1.35 2.44
C PHE A 18 17.95 1.39 2.72
N PHE A 19 18.40 0.65 3.72
CA PHE A 19 19.80 0.52 4.08
C PHE A 19 20.09 -0.89 4.58
N ARG A 20 21.35 -1.30 4.52
CA ARG A 20 21.73 -2.64 4.95
C ARG A 20 22.28 -2.60 6.37
N THR A 21 21.64 -3.32 7.29
CA THR A 21 22.18 -3.62 8.61
C THR A 21 22.61 -5.08 8.63
N ALA A 22 23.92 -5.33 8.59
CA ALA A 22 24.49 -6.68 8.47
C ALA A 22 23.94 -7.47 7.26
N LYS A 23 23.11 -8.50 7.49
CA LYS A 23 22.53 -9.35 6.42
C LYS A 23 21.09 -8.99 6.05
N VAL A 24 20.49 -8.01 6.70
CA VAL A 24 19.08 -7.64 6.52
C VAL A 24 19.00 -6.25 5.87
N ILE A 25 18.03 -6.08 4.97
CA ILE A 25 17.63 -4.78 4.46
C ILE A 25 16.63 -4.20 5.46
N SER A 26 16.94 -3.02 5.97
CA SER A 26 16.10 -2.23 6.87
C SER A 26 15.67 -0.95 6.18
N GLU A 27 14.67 -0.27 6.74
CA GLU A 27 14.12 0.96 6.21
C GLU A 27 14.08 2.09 7.26
N PHE A 28 14.24 3.32 6.76
CA PHE A 28 13.97 4.55 7.48
C PHE A 28 12.85 5.30 6.77
N GLU A 29 11.89 5.78 7.56
CA GLU A 29 10.89 6.74 7.13
C GLU A 29 10.62 7.79 8.22
N SER A 30 10.20 8.99 7.82
CA SER A 30 9.73 10.04 8.72
C SER A 30 8.25 9.85 9.09
N ASP A 31 7.61 10.88 9.65
CA ASP A 31 6.16 10.99 9.86
C ASP A 31 5.42 11.72 8.71
N PHE A 32 6.10 12.06 7.60
CA PHE A 32 5.47 12.71 6.45
C PHE A 32 4.21 11.95 5.99
N ALA A 33 3.07 12.64 5.99
CA ALA A 33 1.74 12.03 5.95
C ALA A 33 1.31 11.56 4.55
N ASP A 34 1.68 12.32 3.51
CA ASP A 34 1.31 11.94 2.15
C ASP A 34 2.24 10.84 1.62
N ARG A 35 1.68 9.64 1.51
CA ARG A 35 2.35 8.46 0.95
C ARG A 35 2.06 8.26 -0.52
N SER A 36 1.36 9.19 -1.17
CA SER A 36 1.22 9.18 -2.63
C SER A 36 2.59 9.40 -3.28
N ASN A 37 2.90 8.59 -4.30
CA ASN A 37 4.09 8.78 -5.12
C ASN A 37 5.40 8.88 -4.32
N GLN A 38 5.70 7.92 -3.44
CA GLN A 38 6.91 7.94 -2.61
C GLN A 38 8.20 7.92 -3.44
N LEU A 39 9.28 8.49 -2.90
CA LEU A 39 10.65 8.34 -3.40
C LEU A 39 11.37 7.27 -2.60
N PHE A 40 12.05 6.36 -3.29
CA PHE A 40 12.78 5.27 -2.67
C PHE A 40 14.27 5.44 -2.95
N LEU A 41 15.08 5.42 -1.89
CA LEU A 41 16.53 5.50 -1.96
C LEU A 41 17.16 4.27 -1.30
N LEU A 42 18.30 3.83 -1.81
CA LEU A 42 19.15 2.83 -1.18
C LEU A 42 20.43 3.51 -0.66
N LEU A 43 20.75 3.34 0.62
CA LEU A 43 22.01 3.78 1.22
C LEU A 43 23.00 2.61 1.28
N VAL A 44 24.13 2.76 0.59
CA VAL A 44 25.28 1.84 0.64
C VAL A 44 26.56 2.65 0.72
N ASN A 45 27.46 2.32 1.65
CA ASN A 45 28.77 2.97 1.80
C ASN A 45 28.69 4.52 1.79
N HIS A 46 27.74 5.08 2.54
CA HIS A 46 27.48 6.52 2.62
C HIS A 46 27.03 7.19 1.29
N HIS A 47 26.63 6.40 0.29
CA HIS A 47 26.11 6.88 -0.98
C HIS A 47 24.64 6.48 -1.17
N TYR A 48 23.84 7.41 -1.71
CA TYR A 48 22.43 7.20 -1.99
C TYR A 48 22.21 6.87 -3.46
N TYR A 49 21.51 5.77 -3.71
CA TYR A 49 21.09 5.36 -5.05
C TYR A 49 19.58 5.45 -5.17
N SER A 50 19.08 5.99 -6.28
CA SER A 50 17.65 6.02 -6.55
C SER A 50 17.11 4.63 -6.88
N ILE A 51 16.01 4.23 -6.26
CA ILE A 51 15.26 3.01 -6.60
C ILE A 51 14.05 3.43 -7.44
N LYS A 52 14.10 3.19 -8.76
CA LYS A 52 13.02 3.58 -9.69
C LYS A 52 11.85 2.60 -9.71
N ASN A 53 12.11 1.33 -9.39
CA ASN A 53 11.11 0.28 -9.35
C ASN A 53 11.27 -0.50 -8.04
N ILE A 54 10.49 -0.10 -7.03
CA ILE A 54 10.57 -0.70 -5.68
C ILE A 54 10.23 -2.19 -5.69
N LYS A 55 9.27 -2.61 -6.51
CA LYS A 55 8.88 -4.01 -6.66
C LYS A 55 10.02 -4.86 -7.24
N GLY A 56 10.69 -4.34 -8.26
CA GLY A 56 11.88 -4.97 -8.84
C GLY A 56 13.04 -5.05 -7.86
N PHE A 57 13.28 -3.99 -7.09
CA PHE A 57 14.32 -3.97 -6.05
C PHE A 57 14.07 -5.01 -4.95
N LEU A 58 12.81 -5.17 -4.52
CA LEU A 58 12.42 -6.12 -3.48
C LEU A 58 12.12 -7.55 -3.99
N GLY A 59 12.21 -7.80 -5.30
CA GLY A 59 11.92 -9.11 -5.89
C GLY A 59 10.46 -9.55 -5.71
N ALA A 60 9.51 -8.61 -5.77
CA ALA A 60 8.11 -8.85 -5.46
C ALA A 60 7.16 -8.44 -6.58
N LYS A 61 6.01 -9.13 -6.68
CA LYS A 61 4.95 -8.76 -7.63
C LYS A 61 4.21 -7.49 -7.21
N TYR A 62 4.11 -7.27 -5.90
CA TYR A 62 3.39 -6.16 -5.32
C TYR A 62 4.13 -5.58 -4.12
N PHE A 63 3.75 -4.36 -3.74
CA PHE A 63 4.35 -3.59 -2.66
C PHE A 63 3.27 -2.73 -1.99
N CYS A 64 3.33 -2.59 -0.67
CA CYS A 64 2.41 -1.74 0.09
C CYS A 64 3.12 -0.48 0.56
N SER A 65 2.64 0.69 0.14
CA SER A 65 3.19 2.01 0.48
C SER A 65 3.07 2.38 1.96
N TRP A 66 2.16 1.72 2.69
CA TRP A 66 1.91 2.00 4.10
C TRP A 66 2.82 1.23 5.04
N CYS A 67 2.97 -0.08 4.86
CA CYS A 67 3.81 -0.90 5.74
C CYS A 67 5.14 -1.28 5.09
N LEU A 68 5.41 -0.80 3.87
CA LEU A 68 6.65 -0.99 3.10
C LEU A 68 7.00 -2.47 2.83
N ASN A 69 6.05 -3.39 3.01
CA ASN A 69 6.29 -4.81 2.81
C ASN A 69 6.01 -5.24 1.36
N PRO A 70 6.92 -6.02 0.75
CA PRO A 70 6.66 -6.71 -0.49
C PRO A 70 5.68 -7.88 -0.29
N TYR A 71 4.92 -8.23 -1.33
CA TYR A 71 4.07 -9.42 -1.33
C TYR A 71 3.90 -10.03 -2.72
N GLN A 72 3.56 -11.32 -2.77
CA GLN A 72 3.52 -12.11 -4.01
C GLN A 72 2.12 -12.34 -4.56
N THR A 73 1.10 -12.37 -3.71
CA THR A 73 -0.29 -12.59 -4.10
C THR A 73 -1.17 -11.50 -3.52
N MET A 74 -2.18 -11.06 -4.28
CA MET A 74 -3.02 -9.94 -3.87
C MET A 74 -3.78 -10.22 -2.55
N SER A 75 -4.18 -11.48 -2.34
CA SER A 75 -4.84 -11.94 -1.11
C SER A 75 -3.89 -12.18 0.06
N GLY A 76 -2.57 -12.28 -0.18
CA GLY A 76 -1.58 -12.61 0.84
C GLY A 76 -1.08 -11.40 1.65
N HIS A 77 -1.59 -10.20 1.38
CA HIS A 77 -1.18 -8.99 2.08
C HIS A 77 -2.16 -8.63 3.20
N HIS A 78 -1.63 -8.44 4.41
CA HIS A 78 -2.41 -8.07 5.58
C HIS A 78 -1.72 -6.90 6.28
N CYS A 79 -2.32 -5.70 6.21
CA CYS A 79 -1.93 -4.56 7.03
C CYS A 79 -3.16 -3.68 7.29
N ALA A 80 -3.11 -2.88 8.36
CA ALA A 80 -4.25 -2.07 8.79
C ALA A 80 -4.71 -1.01 7.76
N TRP A 81 -3.84 -0.68 6.80
CA TRP A 81 -4.07 0.35 5.79
C TRP A 81 -4.46 -0.23 4.42
N PHE A 82 -4.39 -1.54 4.25
CA PHE A 82 -4.78 -2.19 3.01
C PHE A 82 -6.30 -2.40 2.97
N CYS A 83 -6.92 -2.06 1.85
CA CYS A 83 -8.32 -2.34 1.62
C CYS A 83 -8.47 -3.72 0.98
N HIS A 84 -8.90 -4.72 1.74
CA HIS A 84 -9.17 -6.08 1.21
C HIS A 84 -10.34 -6.13 0.22
N VAL A 85 -11.21 -5.13 0.25
CA VAL A 85 -12.34 -5.02 -0.68
C VAL A 85 -11.89 -4.47 -2.03
N CYS A 86 -11.04 -3.45 -2.02
CA CYS A 86 -10.49 -2.85 -3.23
C CYS A 86 -9.18 -3.52 -3.71
N ASN A 87 -8.58 -4.38 -2.89
CA ASN A 87 -7.25 -4.95 -3.09
C ASN A 87 -6.20 -3.87 -3.34
N SER A 88 -6.16 -2.86 -2.46
CA SER A 88 -5.41 -1.63 -2.70
C SER A 88 -4.97 -0.96 -1.40
N ASP A 89 -3.76 -0.42 -1.40
CA ASP A 89 -3.16 0.38 -0.34
C ASP A 89 -3.36 1.90 -0.56
N VAL A 90 -3.79 2.31 -1.75
CA VAL A 90 -4.08 3.74 -2.04
C VAL A 90 -5.44 4.22 -1.54
N CYS A 91 -6.23 3.33 -0.93
CA CYS A 91 -7.50 3.71 -0.34
C CYS A 91 -7.22 4.59 0.88
N LYS A 92 -7.25 5.91 0.69
CA LYS A 92 -7.04 6.86 1.77
C LYS A 92 -8.06 6.59 2.86
N ARG A 93 -7.59 6.22 4.06
CA ARG A 93 -8.43 6.13 5.24
C ARG A 93 -8.77 7.56 5.66
N THR A 94 -9.86 8.07 5.12
CA THR A 94 -10.32 9.45 5.33
C THR A 94 -11.21 9.60 6.55
N GLU A 95 -11.78 8.49 7.02
CA GLU A 95 -12.78 8.49 8.08
C GLU A 95 -12.19 7.89 9.37
N THR A 96 -12.53 8.51 10.50
CA THR A 96 -12.22 8.04 11.85
C THR A 96 -12.87 6.68 12.14
N SER A 97 -13.87 6.28 11.35
CA SER A 97 -14.62 5.03 11.46
C SER A 97 -14.49 4.18 10.19
N LEU A 98 -14.14 2.90 10.37
CA LEU A 98 -14.21 1.89 9.32
C LEU A 98 -15.67 1.53 9.04
N ILE A 99 -16.02 1.26 7.78
CA ILE A 99 -17.39 0.87 7.40
C ILE A 99 -17.45 -0.65 7.28
N THR A 100 -18.26 -1.31 8.10
CA THR A 100 -18.53 -2.74 7.96
C THR A 100 -19.72 -2.96 7.04
N CYS A 101 -19.55 -3.76 5.99
CA CYS A 101 -20.64 -4.09 5.09
C CYS A 101 -21.65 -5.04 5.77
N PRO A 102 -22.95 -4.72 5.81
CA PRO A 102 -23.94 -5.53 6.52
C PRO A 102 -24.22 -6.86 5.82
N ASP A 103 -23.95 -6.99 4.52
CA ASP A 103 -24.27 -8.20 3.76
C ASP A 103 -23.20 -9.30 3.90
N CYS A 104 -21.97 -8.95 4.31
CA CYS A 104 -20.84 -9.91 4.35
C CYS A 104 -19.81 -9.68 5.43
N ASN A 105 -20.02 -8.67 6.26
CA ASN A 105 -19.14 -8.33 7.36
C ASN A 105 -17.70 -7.94 6.95
N ARG A 106 -17.45 -7.64 5.66
CA ARG A 106 -16.15 -7.11 5.22
C ARG A 106 -15.99 -5.63 5.59
N ILE A 107 -14.77 -5.25 5.92
CA ILE A 107 -14.41 -3.89 6.31
C ILE A 107 -13.96 -3.08 5.08
N CYS A 108 -14.62 -1.95 4.85
CA CYS A 108 -14.28 -0.96 3.83
C CYS A 108 -13.55 0.24 4.47
N GLN A 109 -12.52 0.75 3.79
CA GLN A 109 -11.65 1.80 4.33
C GLN A 109 -12.28 3.21 4.33
N ASN A 110 -13.32 3.44 3.52
CA ASN A 110 -14.08 4.70 3.40
C ASN A 110 -15.37 4.47 2.61
N LEU A 111 -16.23 5.48 2.52
CA LEU A 111 -17.50 5.42 1.78
C LEU A 111 -17.33 5.04 0.29
N ILE A 112 -16.27 5.51 -0.37
CA ILE A 112 -16.00 5.19 -1.78
C ILE A 112 -15.72 3.69 -1.95
N CYS A 113 -14.93 3.10 -1.04
CA CYS A 113 -14.67 1.66 -1.03
C CYS A 113 -15.97 0.88 -0.84
N PHE A 114 -16.85 1.35 0.05
CA PHE A 114 -18.15 0.71 0.31
C PHE A 114 -19.10 0.80 -0.90
N GLN A 115 -19.20 1.97 -1.54
CA GLN A 115 -20.03 2.13 -2.75
C GLN A 115 -19.51 1.25 -3.90
N LYS A 116 -18.19 1.21 -4.10
CA LYS A 116 -17.57 0.33 -5.09
C LYS A 116 -17.80 -1.14 -4.78
N HIS A 117 -17.74 -1.52 -3.50
CA HIS A 117 -18.04 -2.86 -3.03
C HIS A 117 -19.44 -3.33 -3.40
N LYS A 118 -20.44 -2.44 -3.21
CA LYS A 118 -21.86 -2.72 -3.49
C LYS A 118 -22.20 -2.64 -4.99
N THR A 119 -21.29 -2.15 -5.82
CA THR A 119 -21.52 -2.06 -7.26
C THR A 119 -21.41 -3.46 -7.88
N PRO A 120 -22.44 -3.96 -8.57
CA PRO A 120 -22.38 -5.24 -9.26
C PRO A 120 -21.27 -5.23 -10.31
N VAL A 121 -20.36 -6.20 -10.24
CA VAL A 121 -19.35 -6.38 -11.28
C VAL A 121 -19.93 -7.34 -12.31
N TYR A 122 -20.24 -6.83 -13.52
CA TYR A 122 -20.63 -7.68 -14.64
C TYR A 122 -19.45 -8.58 -15.02
N ARG A 123 -19.62 -9.90 -14.89
CA ARG A 123 -18.65 -10.91 -15.31
C ARG A 123 -19.22 -11.65 -16.51
N PRO A 124 -18.75 -11.38 -17.74
CA PRO A 124 -19.34 -11.94 -18.96
C PRO A 124 -19.23 -13.47 -19.13
N GLN A 125 -18.60 -14.20 -18.19
CA GLN A 125 -18.34 -15.64 -18.31
C GLN A 125 -18.64 -16.40 -17.02
N ALA A 126 -19.86 -16.26 -16.53
CA ALA A 126 -20.46 -17.26 -15.65
C ALA A 126 -21.97 -17.23 -15.85
N ASP A 127 -22.54 -18.21 -16.55
CA ASP A 127 -23.98 -18.48 -16.57
C ASP A 127 -24.48 -19.03 -15.22
N ARG A 128 -24.02 -18.42 -14.12
CA ARG A 128 -24.54 -18.57 -12.77
C ARG A 128 -24.39 -17.23 -12.07
N ALA A 129 -25.52 -16.64 -11.68
CA ALA A 129 -25.56 -15.53 -10.76
C ALA A 129 -25.06 -16.02 -9.39
N VAL A 130 -23.76 -15.85 -9.13
CA VAL A 130 -23.19 -16.07 -7.80
C VAL A 130 -23.12 -14.71 -7.13
N SER A 131 -23.74 -14.62 -5.94
CA SER A 131 -23.55 -13.48 -5.04
C SER A 131 -22.04 -13.25 -4.83
N PRO A 132 -21.54 -12.02 -4.79
CA PRO A 132 -20.11 -11.73 -4.65
C PRO A 132 -19.49 -12.14 -3.28
N TYR A 133 -20.16 -12.99 -2.51
CA TYR A 133 -19.83 -13.37 -1.13
C TYR A 133 -19.27 -14.77 -0.91
N GLU A 134 -18.84 -15.46 -1.96
CA GLU A 134 -18.05 -16.69 -1.79
C GLU A 134 -16.58 -16.43 -2.15
N LEU A 135 -15.79 -16.22 -1.08
CA LEU A 135 -14.37 -16.59 -0.85
C LEU A 135 -13.76 -15.68 0.23
#